data_AF-A0A1W9XHP0-F1
#
_entry.id   AF-A0A1W9XHP0-F1
#
_cell.length_a   1.000
_cell.length_b   1.000
_cell.length_c   1.000
_cell.angle_alpha   90.00
_cell.angle_beta   90.00
_cell.angle_gamma   90.00
#
_symmetry.space_group_name_H-M   'P 1'
#
loop_
_entity.id
_entity.type
_entity.pdbx_description
1 polymer ?
#
loop_
_entity_poly.entity_id
_entity_poly.type
_entity_poly.pdbx_seq_one_letter_code
_entity_poly.pdbx_strand_id
1 'polypeptide(L)'
;MLEAGTVWVSSILTSGNAKFYVYDAAWDELDNAYTNKEVELFPGTYTVSLNDCQMSTSVHAGERSVLPSGVLTVLGTEGGYFDVYDSEGNLLTHLRGDKAIELFPGNYSVVLDDVNLTATVVSEQNVSVDF
;
A
#
# COMPACT_ATOMS: atom_id res chain seq x y z
N MET A 1 13.91 -29.72 6.34
CA MET A 1 13.01 -28.79 5.63
C MET A 1 13.29 -27.42 6.18
N LEU A 2 13.42 -26.41 5.32
CA LEU A 2 13.33 -25.02 5.75
C LEU A 2 11.84 -24.73 5.95
N GLU A 3 11.44 -24.30 7.13
CA GLU A 3 10.06 -23.90 7.42
C GLU A 3 9.81 -22.51 6.81
N ALA A 4 8.66 -22.31 6.18
CA ALA A 4 8.25 -21.03 5.60
C ALA A 4 7.76 -20.08 6.70
N GLY A 5 7.88 -18.77 6.47
CA GLY A 5 7.13 -17.74 7.18
C GLY A 5 6.03 -17.17 6.29
N THR A 6 5.35 -16.12 6.77
CA THR A 6 4.34 -15.41 5.98
C THR A 6 4.53 -13.90 5.96
N VAL A 7 4.10 -13.27 4.88
CA VAL A 7 3.88 -11.82 4.79
C VAL A 7 2.38 -11.56 4.83
N TRP A 8 1.97 -10.62 5.68
CA TRP A 8 0.60 -10.15 5.79
C TRP A 8 0.55 -8.62 5.78
N VAL A 9 -0.06 -8.03 4.75
CA VAL A 9 -0.46 -6.62 4.79
C VAL A 9 -1.81 -6.48 5.51
N SER A 10 -1.81 -5.89 6.70
CA SER A 10 -3.04 -5.63 7.46
C SER A 10 -3.71 -4.34 7.00
N SER A 11 -5.04 -4.33 7.06
CA SER A 11 -5.86 -3.21 6.63
C SER A 11 -7.14 -3.11 7.45
N ILE A 12 -7.56 -1.88 7.75
CA ILE A 12 -8.86 -1.58 8.38
C ILE A 12 -10.05 -1.80 7.44
N LEU A 13 -9.82 -1.91 6.12
CA LEU A 13 -10.89 -2.17 5.17
C LEU A 13 -11.31 -3.64 5.24
N THR A 14 -12.59 -3.87 5.49
CA THR A 14 -13.21 -5.21 5.54
C THR A 14 -13.86 -5.61 4.21
N SER A 15 -13.92 -4.69 3.25
CA SER A 15 -14.39 -4.90 1.89
C SER A 15 -13.62 -3.97 0.95
N GLY A 16 -13.45 -4.37 -0.31
CA GLY A 16 -12.67 -3.58 -1.28
C GLY A 16 -11.15 -3.64 -1.05
N ASN A 17 -10.66 -4.73 -0.42
CA ASN A 17 -9.24 -4.92 -0.13
C ASN A 17 -8.35 -4.69 -1.36
N ALA A 18 -7.26 -3.99 -1.16
CA ALA A 18 -6.24 -3.75 -2.17
C ALA A 18 -5.39 -5.00 -2.41
N LYS A 19 -4.90 -5.16 -3.64
CA LYS A 19 -3.94 -6.21 -3.98
C LYS A 19 -2.53 -5.72 -3.70
N PHE A 20 -1.73 -6.52 -3.00
CA PHE A 20 -0.30 -6.31 -2.80
C PHE A 20 0.52 -7.38 -3.51
N TYR A 21 1.75 -7.04 -3.86
CA TYR A 21 2.69 -7.88 -4.59
C TYR A 21 3.97 -8.02 -3.78
N VAL A 22 4.60 -9.19 -3.83
CA VAL A 22 5.87 -9.45 -3.16
C VAL A 22 6.95 -9.74 -4.19
N TYR A 23 8.07 -9.06 -4.06
CA TYR A 23 9.22 -9.15 -4.94
C TYR A 23 10.46 -9.60 -4.17
N ASP A 24 11.35 -10.30 -4.85
CA ASP A 24 12.69 -10.55 -4.35
C ASP A 24 13.64 -9.35 -4.57
N ALA A 25 14.91 -9.54 -4.25
CA ALA A 25 15.94 -8.50 -4.40
C ALA A 25 16.28 -8.18 -5.88
N ALA A 26 15.90 -9.03 -6.82
CA ALA A 26 16.06 -8.83 -8.26
C ALA A 26 14.84 -8.15 -8.91
N TRP A 27 13.82 -7.82 -8.12
CA TRP A 27 12.52 -7.30 -8.59
C TRP A 27 11.68 -8.33 -9.35
N ASP A 28 11.95 -9.62 -9.18
CA ASP A 28 11.08 -10.66 -9.70
C ASP A 28 9.86 -10.79 -8.79
N GLU A 29 8.65 -10.68 -9.36
CA GLU A 29 7.41 -10.96 -8.61
C GLU A 29 7.39 -12.43 -8.22
N LEU A 30 7.31 -12.70 -6.92
CA LEU A 30 7.24 -14.05 -6.39
C LEU A 30 5.79 -14.48 -6.18
N ASP A 31 4.96 -13.59 -5.64
CA ASP A 31 3.55 -13.86 -5.35
C ASP A 31 2.76 -12.55 -5.09
N ASN A 32 1.44 -12.67 -4.97
CA ASN A 32 0.54 -11.58 -4.66
C ASN A 32 -0.68 -12.06 -3.86
N ALA A 33 -1.25 -11.16 -3.06
CA ALA A 33 -2.50 -11.43 -2.36
C ALA A 33 -3.29 -10.13 -2.13
N TYR A 34 -4.53 -10.25 -1.67
CA TYR A 34 -5.27 -9.09 -1.17
C TYR A 34 -4.87 -8.78 0.28
N THR A 35 -4.96 -7.52 0.70
CA THR A 35 -4.81 -7.15 2.11
C THR A 35 -5.73 -7.99 2.98
N ASN A 36 -5.32 -8.28 4.21
CA ASN A 36 -5.98 -9.26 5.08
C ASN A 36 -5.86 -10.74 4.63
N LYS A 37 -4.92 -11.05 3.72
CA LYS A 37 -4.48 -12.41 3.36
C LYS A 37 -2.97 -12.57 3.51
N GLU A 38 -2.53 -13.82 3.62
CA GLU A 38 -1.13 -14.20 3.78
C GLU A 38 -0.50 -14.64 2.46
N VAL A 39 0.80 -14.37 2.32
CA VAL A 39 1.68 -14.94 1.31
C VAL A 39 2.74 -15.77 2.04
N GLU A 40 2.90 -17.04 1.71
CA GLU A 40 3.92 -17.92 2.29
C GLU A 40 5.25 -17.79 1.55
N LEU A 41 6.33 -17.56 2.28
CA LEU A 41 7.68 -17.36 1.73
C LEU A 41 8.72 -18.06 2.58
N PHE A 42 9.82 -18.49 1.95
CA PHE A 42 10.98 -18.91 2.71
C PHE A 42 11.59 -17.72 3.48
N PRO A 43 12.38 -17.97 4.54
CA PRO A 43 13.08 -16.90 5.23
C PRO A 43 13.98 -16.09 4.30
N GLY A 44 13.86 -14.77 4.36
CA GLY A 44 14.53 -13.85 3.45
C GLY A 44 14.06 -12.41 3.61
N THR A 45 14.65 -11.50 2.83
CA THR A 45 14.21 -10.11 2.74
C THR A 45 13.50 -9.90 1.42
N TYR A 46 12.33 -9.26 1.49
CA TYR A 46 11.44 -9.04 0.36
C TYR A 46 11.00 -7.59 0.27
N THR A 47 10.59 -7.17 -0.92
CA THR A 47 9.91 -5.90 -1.14
C THR A 47 8.42 -6.17 -1.34
N VAL A 48 7.57 -5.47 -0.60
CA VAL A 48 6.11 -5.54 -0.74
C VAL A 48 5.63 -4.25 -1.37
N SER A 49 4.86 -4.34 -2.45
CA SER A 49 4.23 -3.19 -3.13
C SER A 49 2.73 -3.20 -2.90
N LEU A 50 2.18 -2.05 -2.49
CA LEU A 50 0.76 -1.78 -2.28
C LEU A 50 0.42 -0.45 -2.97
N ASN A 51 -0.33 -0.49 -4.07
CA ASN A 51 -0.59 0.68 -4.93
C ASN A 51 0.71 1.44 -5.27
N ASP A 52 1.73 0.68 -5.68
CA ASP A 52 3.09 1.13 -6.00
C ASP A 52 3.87 1.80 -4.85
N CYS A 53 3.26 1.91 -3.67
CA CYS A 53 3.96 2.23 -2.42
C CYS A 53 4.70 0.99 -1.92
N GLN A 54 6.01 1.12 -1.71
CA GLN A 54 6.88 -0.02 -1.42
C GLN A 54 7.35 -0.03 0.03
N MET A 55 7.44 -1.21 0.62
CA MET A 55 8.01 -1.43 1.96
C MET A 55 8.84 -2.72 1.97
N SER A 56 10.04 -2.67 2.57
CA SER A 56 10.84 -3.89 2.78
C SER A 56 10.40 -4.61 4.04
N THR A 57 10.43 -5.94 4.01
CA THR A 57 10.17 -6.79 5.16
C THR A 57 11.14 -7.97 5.21
N SER A 58 11.42 -8.45 6.43
CA SER A 58 12.14 -9.70 6.65
C SER A 58 11.16 -10.78 7.06
N VAL A 59 11.23 -11.93 6.41
CA VAL A 59 10.45 -13.13 6.73
C VAL A 59 11.34 -14.08 7.52
N HIS A 60 10.82 -14.59 8.63
CA HIS A 60 11.46 -15.59 9.47
C HIS A 60 10.64 -16.88 9.46
N ALA A 61 11.32 -18.03 9.61
CA ALA A 61 10.68 -19.34 9.56
C ALA A 61 9.63 -19.49 10.67
N GLY A 62 8.42 -19.91 10.32
CA GLY A 62 7.31 -20.11 11.25
C GLY A 62 6.71 -18.82 11.80
N GLU A 63 7.16 -17.66 11.36
CA GLU A 63 6.69 -16.35 11.83
C GLU A 63 5.88 -15.63 10.76
N ARG A 64 4.97 -14.77 11.23
CA ARG A 64 4.20 -13.85 10.40
C ARG A 64 4.79 -12.45 10.47
N SER A 65 5.28 -11.95 9.35
CA SER A 65 5.70 -10.57 9.17
C SER A 65 4.50 -9.71 8.79
N VAL A 66 4.09 -8.81 9.69
CA VAL A 66 2.93 -7.93 9.51
C VAL A 66 3.37 -6.55 9.04
N LEU A 67 2.77 -6.08 7.95
CA LEU A 67 2.96 -4.74 7.39
C LEU A 67 1.64 -3.96 7.48
N PRO A 68 1.48 -3.07 8.48
CA PRO A 68 0.23 -2.35 8.66
C PRO A 68 0.08 -1.23 7.64
N SER A 69 -0.97 -1.30 6.81
CA SER A 69 -1.37 -0.24 5.89
C SER A 69 -2.24 0.81 6.60
N GLY A 70 -2.45 1.95 5.95
CA GLY A 70 -3.50 2.90 6.26
C GLY A 70 -4.32 3.22 5.01
N VAL A 71 -5.33 4.06 5.15
CA VAL A 71 -6.23 4.45 4.07
C VAL A 71 -6.18 5.95 3.84
N LEU A 72 -5.93 6.37 2.61
CA LEU A 72 -6.14 7.72 2.11
C LEU A 72 -7.46 7.78 1.35
N THR A 73 -8.42 8.55 1.86
CA THR A 73 -9.69 8.81 1.17
C THR A 73 -9.61 10.16 0.46
N VAL A 74 -9.81 10.17 -0.84
CA VAL A 74 -9.88 11.38 -1.66
C VAL A 74 -11.34 11.64 -1.99
N LEU A 75 -11.83 12.83 -1.64
CA LEU A 75 -13.21 13.32 -1.81
C LEU A 75 -13.21 14.62 -2.62
N GLY A 76 -14.40 15.08 -3.03
CA GLY A 76 -14.56 16.39 -3.67
C GLY A 76 -14.05 16.45 -5.11
N THR A 77 -13.73 15.30 -5.72
CA THR A 77 -13.08 15.26 -7.03
C THR A 77 -14.00 15.65 -8.20
N GLU A 78 -15.31 15.71 -7.97
CA GLU A 78 -16.36 15.90 -9.00
C GLU A 78 -16.25 14.92 -10.19
N GLY A 79 -15.64 13.74 -9.97
CA GLY A 79 -15.37 12.78 -11.03
C GLY A 79 -14.14 13.11 -11.90
N GLY A 80 -13.33 14.08 -11.50
CA GLY A 80 -12.01 14.36 -12.05
C GLY A 80 -11.01 13.24 -11.80
N TYR A 81 -9.87 13.34 -12.47
CA TYR A 81 -8.72 12.47 -12.23
C TYR A 81 -7.78 13.13 -11.23
N PHE A 82 -7.19 12.34 -10.36
CA PHE A 82 -6.16 12.79 -9.44
C PHE A 82 -5.00 11.81 -9.40
N ASP A 83 -3.84 12.33 -9.05
CA ASP A 83 -2.61 11.60 -8.87
C ASP A 83 -2.23 11.57 -7.39
N VAL A 84 -1.62 10.48 -6.94
CA VAL A 84 -1.01 10.39 -5.61
C VAL A 84 0.49 10.17 -5.78
N TYR A 85 1.27 10.99 -5.09
CA TYR A 85 2.73 10.95 -5.08
C TYR A 85 3.25 10.64 -3.68
N ASP A 86 4.37 9.93 -3.59
CA ASP A 86 5.12 9.79 -2.34
C ASP A 86 5.87 11.08 -1.97
N SER A 87 6.60 11.06 -0.85
CA SER A 87 7.40 12.19 -0.39
C SER A 87 8.62 12.54 -1.25
N GLU A 88 9.02 11.63 -2.14
CA GLU A 88 10.12 11.84 -3.09
C GLU A 88 9.62 12.41 -4.42
N GLY A 89 8.30 12.47 -4.61
CA GLY A 89 7.64 12.96 -5.81
C GLY A 89 7.44 11.88 -6.88
N ASN A 90 7.58 10.59 -6.52
CA ASN A 90 7.26 9.50 -7.43
C ASN A 90 5.75 9.31 -7.50
N LEU A 91 5.20 9.18 -8.71
CA LEU A 91 3.80 8.85 -8.92
C LEU A 91 3.53 7.41 -8.46
N LEU A 92 2.54 7.23 -7.59
CA LEU A 92 2.11 5.92 -7.10
C LEU A 92 0.84 5.44 -7.79
N THR A 93 -0.15 6.32 -7.96
CA THR A 93 -1.40 5.93 -8.62
C THR A 93 -2.10 7.11 -9.27
N HIS A 94 -2.87 6.81 -10.31
CA HIS A 94 -3.70 7.74 -11.09
C HIS A 94 -5.14 7.20 -11.12
N LEU A 95 -6.08 7.91 -10.51
CA LEU A 95 -7.43 7.42 -10.27
C LEU A 95 -8.49 8.46 -10.60
N ARG A 96 -9.74 8.01 -10.78
CA ARG A 96 -10.89 8.87 -11.12
C ARG A 96 -11.99 8.84 -10.07
N GLY A 97 -12.51 10.02 -9.74
CA GLY A 97 -13.61 10.20 -8.82
C GLY A 97 -13.20 9.91 -7.38
N ASP A 98 -14.14 10.05 -6.44
CA ASP A 98 -13.84 9.79 -5.04
C ASP A 98 -13.41 8.33 -4.81
N LYS A 99 -12.34 8.13 -4.03
CA LYS A 99 -11.71 6.82 -3.81
C LYS A 99 -11.11 6.72 -2.42
N ALA A 100 -11.17 5.51 -1.86
CA ALA A 100 -10.32 5.09 -0.75
C ALA A 100 -9.15 4.28 -1.33
N ILE A 101 -7.93 4.59 -0.87
CA ILE A 101 -6.69 4.00 -1.36
C ILE A 101 -5.92 3.48 -0.17
N GLU A 102 -5.60 2.19 -0.17
CA GLU A 102 -4.72 1.60 0.84
C GLU A 102 -3.26 1.89 0.48
N LEU A 103 -2.50 2.45 1.42
CA LEU A 103 -1.09 2.80 1.26
C LEU A 103 -0.32 2.42 2.53
N PHE A 104 0.98 2.23 2.43
CA PHE A 104 1.79 2.13 3.64
C PHE A 104 1.85 3.49 4.37
N PRO A 105 2.17 3.54 5.67
CA PRO A 105 2.29 4.79 6.40
C PRO A 105 3.35 5.70 5.79
N GLY A 106 3.03 6.98 5.62
CA GLY A 106 3.89 7.91 4.92
C GLY A 106 3.22 9.26 4.67
N ASN A 107 4.00 10.21 4.14
CA ASN A 107 3.48 11.49 3.67
C ASN A 107 3.26 11.42 2.16
N TYR A 108 2.09 11.87 1.72
CA TYR A 108 1.66 11.81 0.33
C TYR A 108 1.18 13.18 -0.14
N SER A 109 1.37 13.44 -1.43
CA SER A 109 0.73 14.56 -2.12
C SER A 109 -0.35 14.03 -3.04
N VAL A 110 -1.52 14.65 -3.03
CA VAL A 110 -2.65 14.35 -3.91
C VAL A 110 -2.85 15.57 -4.80
N VAL A 111 -2.79 15.35 -6.11
CA VAL A 111 -2.87 16.42 -7.11
C VAL A 111 -4.09 16.20 -7.99
N LEU A 112 -4.96 17.20 -8.04
CA LEU A 112 -6.09 17.27 -8.97
C LEU A 112 -6.01 18.63 -9.67
N ASP A 113 -5.83 18.60 -10.99
CA ASP A 113 -5.52 19.77 -11.80
C ASP A 113 -4.34 20.58 -11.21
N ASP A 114 -4.55 21.86 -10.89
CA ASP A 114 -3.53 22.75 -10.33
C ASP A 114 -3.55 22.79 -8.78
N VAL A 115 -4.37 21.95 -8.14
CA VAL A 115 -4.50 21.88 -6.67
C VAL A 115 -3.69 20.71 -6.13
N ASN A 116 -2.86 20.99 -5.12
CA ASN A 116 -2.06 19.99 -4.41
C ASN A 116 -2.41 20.01 -2.92
N LEU A 117 -2.86 18.88 -2.40
CA LEU A 117 -3.14 18.64 -0.99
C LEU A 117 -2.18 17.58 -0.45
N THR A 118 -1.74 17.73 0.79
CA THR A 118 -0.87 16.75 1.44
C THR A 118 -1.59 16.01 2.57
N ALA A 119 -1.30 14.73 2.72
CA ALA A 119 -1.82 13.91 3.83
C ALA A 119 -0.73 13.00 4.41
N THR A 120 -0.81 12.77 5.72
CA THR A 120 -0.02 11.74 6.40
C THR A 120 -0.91 10.52 6.63
N VAL A 121 -0.63 9.43 5.92
CA VAL A 121 -1.27 8.12 6.17
C VAL A 121 -0.59 7.49 7.37
N VAL A 122 -1.41 7.03 8.32
CA VAL A 122 -0.96 6.36 9.54
C VAL A 122 -1.49 4.93 9.53
N SER A 123 -0.70 3.99 10.07
CA SER A 123 -1.10 2.60 10.22
C SER A 123 -2.48 2.47 10.85
N GLU A 124 -3.31 1.64 10.23
CA GLU A 124 -4.64 1.27 10.68
C GLU A 124 -5.58 2.47 10.91
N GLN A 125 -5.39 3.54 10.14
CA GLN A 125 -6.24 4.73 10.17
C GLN A 125 -6.72 5.12 8.77
N ASN A 126 -7.87 5.79 8.73
CA ASN A 126 -8.34 6.48 7.53
C ASN A 126 -8.07 7.98 7.70
N VAL A 127 -7.33 8.56 6.76
CA VAL A 127 -7.17 9.99 6.60
C VAL A 127 -7.89 10.42 5.33
N SER A 128 -8.50 11.61 5.33
CA SER A 128 -9.22 12.13 4.17
C SER A 128 -8.63 13.46 3.70
N VAL A 129 -8.62 13.67 2.39
CA VAL A 129 -8.42 14.96 1.74
C VAL A 129 -9.66 15.26 0.90
N ASP A 130 -10.00 16.54 0.78
CA ASP A 130 -11.21 17.01 0.11
C ASP A 130 -10.84 18.19 -0.79
N PHE A 131 -11.21 18.09 -2.07
CA PHE A 131 -10.93 19.07 -3.12
C PHE A 131 -12.05 20.09 -3.30
#